data_AF-A0A399RNN5-F1
#
_entry.id   AF-A0A399RNN5-F1
#
_cell.length_a   1.000
_cell.length_b   1.000
_cell.length_c   1.000
_cell.angle_alpha   90.00
_cell.angle_beta   90.00
_cell.angle_gamma   90.00
#
_symmetry.space_group_name_H-M   'P 1'
#
loop_
_entity.id
_entity.type
_entity.pdbx_description
1 polymer ?
#
loop_
_entity_poly.entity_id
_entity_poly.type
_entity_poly.pdbx_seq_one_letter_code
_entity_poly.pdbx_strand_id
1 'polypeptide(L)'
;MQAALDIYFDSISSKRPEFEPAIAVWRDVLQPQLERMEEERKAVIGKAIKRTAIVGSIALLSVIALTWVLGFQVMFPFGIFAGIVLTVLASAAVWIPVFSMKSQTKQLVVGAACECFGFNYDTMHPDLSGISGFSSLGNWVKSQAGNLKELNEPPTPAFERLKAYALLPSYDSRKFEDLISGTRAEADFTMVECKLTEQQGSGKNRRTVTKFQGLLFNIDYPEPFLGRTIIARDKWWKRGKGASDLQRVDLVSKELEDAFTVHSTDQVEARTLLTPDRMERLIALERHFQGGKLRGIFEDGHMTIALEAGNQFEAGSIFKPLVDPDRFIQTLTEIGLVCDMIDGFLTREWYKDRI
;
A
#
# COMPACT_ATOMS: atom_id res chain seq x y z
N MET A 1 18.23 -9.92 22.71
CA MET A 1 17.26 -9.18 21.88
C MET A 1 17.52 -7.68 21.99
N GLN A 2 17.45 -7.08 23.19
CA GLN A 2 17.75 -5.65 23.41
C GLN A 2 19.12 -5.21 22.85
N ALA A 3 20.22 -5.88 23.20
CA ALA A 3 21.55 -5.51 22.71
C ALA A 3 21.73 -5.62 21.17
N ALA A 4 20.96 -6.48 20.50
CA ALA A 4 21.02 -6.61 19.03
C ALA A 4 20.19 -5.50 18.34
N LEU A 5 19.05 -5.16 18.93
CA LEU A 5 18.23 -3.99 18.62
C LEU A 5 19.04 -2.69 18.75
N ASP A 6 19.76 -2.52 19.87
CA ASP A 6 20.56 -1.33 20.15
C ASP A 6 21.69 -1.18 19.12
N ILE A 7 22.44 -2.26 18.82
CA ILE A 7 23.47 -2.25 17.76
C ILE A 7 22.87 -1.93 16.39
N TYR A 8 21.70 -2.50 16.08
CA TYR A 8 21.05 -2.27 14.81
C TYR A 8 20.59 -0.80 14.66
N PHE A 9 19.95 -0.25 15.68
CA PHE A 9 19.52 1.13 15.69
C PHE A 9 20.69 2.13 15.76
N ASP A 10 21.78 1.82 16.46
CA ASP A 10 23.02 2.62 16.41
C ASP A 10 23.61 2.64 14.99
N SER A 11 23.54 1.50 14.28
CA SER A 11 24.02 1.41 12.91
C SER A 11 23.15 2.18 11.90
N ILE A 12 21.85 2.34 12.17
CA ILE A 12 20.97 3.14 11.31
C ILE A 12 21.03 4.62 11.66
N SER A 13 20.93 4.97 12.94
CA SER A 13 20.98 6.37 13.39
C SER A 13 22.27 7.07 12.96
N SER A 14 23.40 6.35 12.93
CA SER A 14 24.67 6.87 12.37
C SER A 14 24.63 7.18 10.87
N LYS A 15 23.78 6.49 10.09
CA LYS A 15 23.61 6.73 8.64
C LYS A 15 22.46 7.68 8.31
N ARG A 16 21.40 7.67 9.12
CA ARG A 16 20.19 8.48 8.97
C ARG A 16 19.85 9.11 10.33
N PRO A 17 20.40 10.30 10.62
CA PRO A 17 20.13 11.02 11.86
C PRO A 17 18.63 11.25 12.11
N GLU A 18 17.85 11.36 11.04
CA GLU A 18 16.39 11.44 11.08
C GLU A 18 15.70 10.25 11.78
N PHE A 19 16.39 9.12 12.00
CA PHE A 19 15.85 7.95 12.70
C PHE A 19 16.18 7.97 14.21
N GLU A 20 16.86 9.00 14.72
CA GLU A 20 17.19 9.12 16.16
C GLU A 20 15.96 8.95 17.08
N PRO A 21 14.77 9.53 16.78
CA PRO A 21 13.58 9.35 17.63
C PRO A 21 13.05 7.91 17.63
N ALA A 22 13.38 7.10 16.62
CA ALA A 22 12.75 5.81 16.40
C ALA A 22 13.02 4.80 17.53
N ILE A 23 14.18 4.88 18.19
CA ILE A 23 14.51 4.01 19.33
C ILE A 23 13.58 4.31 20.50
N ALA A 24 13.38 5.58 20.80
CA ALA A 24 12.49 6.01 21.89
C ALA A 24 11.04 5.63 21.57
N VAL A 25 10.59 5.86 20.33
CA VAL A 25 9.24 5.47 19.88
C VAL A 25 9.05 3.95 19.98
N TRP A 26 10.02 3.15 19.56
CA TRP A 26 9.97 1.69 19.69
C TRP A 26 9.84 1.27 21.16
N ARG A 27 10.75 1.75 22.01
CA ARG A 27 10.88 1.31 23.41
C ARG A 27 9.71 1.81 24.28
N ASP A 28 9.35 3.07 24.14
CA ASP A 28 8.47 3.75 25.11
C ASP A 28 7.00 3.72 24.68
N VAL A 29 6.71 3.55 23.38
CA VAL A 29 5.34 3.57 22.84
C VAL A 29 4.97 2.24 22.19
N LEU A 30 5.71 1.82 21.17
CA LEU A 30 5.28 0.74 20.28
C LEU A 30 5.40 -0.64 20.93
N GLN A 31 6.54 -0.96 21.56
CA GLN A 31 6.76 -2.26 22.21
C GLN A 31 5.71 -2.55 23.31
N PRO A 32 5.44 -1.65 24.28
CA PRO A 32 4.42 -1.90 25.31
C PRO A 32 3.01 -2.10 24.74
N GLN A 33 2.67 -1.40 23.65
CA GLN A 33 1.37 -1.57 22.99
C GLN A 33 1.27 -2.88 22.22
N LEU A 34 2.33 -3.26 21.50
CA LEU A 34 2.39 -4.55 20.80
C LEU A 34 2.36 -5.73 21.77
N GLU A 35 2.95 -5.60 22.97
CA GLU A 35 2.87 -6.61 24.03
C GLU A 35 1.42 -6.84 24.48
N ARG A 36 0.66 -5.76 24.72
CA ARG A 36 -0.78 -5.84 25.05
C ARG A 36 -1.59 -6.47 23.91
N MET A 37 -1.34 -6.06 22.68
CA MET A 37 -2.02 -6.62 21.50
C MET A 37 -1.67 -8.10 21.28
N GLU A 38 -0.46 -8.54 21.63
CA GLU A 38 -0.03 -9.93 21.50
C GLU A 38 -0.82 -10.85 22.46
N GLU A 39 -1.12 -10.39 23.67
CA GLU A 39 -1.99 -11.11 24.62
C GLU A 39 -3.40 -11.27 24.04
N GLU A 40 -3.98 -10.18 23.53
CA GLU A 40 -5.28 -10.19 22.87
C GLU A 40 -5.28 -11.11 21.64
N ARG A 41 -4.22 -11.07 20.83
CA ARG A 41 -4.09 -11.89 19.62
C ARG A 41 -4.12 -13.37 19.94
N LYS A 42 -3.35 -13.79 20.94
CA LYS A 42 -3.33 -15.19 21.41
C LYS A 42 -4.72 -15.62 21.90
N ALA A 43 -5.41 -14.77 22.66
CA ALA A 43 -6.74 -15.05 23.15
C ALA A 43 -7.78 -15.16 22.02
N VAL A 44 -7.79 -14.21 21.08
CA VAL A 44 -8.71 -14.15 19.95
C VAL A 44 -8.48 -15.32 18.98
N ILE A 45 -7.23 -15.59 18.59
CA ILE A 45 -6.90 -16.73 17.73
C ILE A 45 -7.23 -18.05 18.43
N GLY A 46 -6.88 -18.20 19.71
CA GLY A 46 -7.21 -19.40 20.47
C GLY A 46 -8.72 -19.64 20.55
N LYS A 47 -9.51 -18.58 20.76
CA LYS A 47 -10.98 -18.64 20.74
C LYS A 47 -11.52 -18.98 19.35
N ALA A 48 -10.94 -18.43 18.29
CA ALA A 48 -11.34 -18.70 16.92
C ALA A 48 -11.09 -20.16 16.52
N ILE A 49 -9.89 -20.67 16.80
CA ILE A 49 -9.53 -22.07 16.55
C ILE A 49 -10.47 -23.02 17.31
N LYS A 50 -10.69 -22.79 18.61
CA LYS A 50 -11.60 -23.63 19.43
C LYS A 50 -13.02 -23.64 18.88
N ARG A 51 -13.57 -22.47 18.54
CA ARG A 51 -14.95 -22.37 18.00
C ARG A 51 -15.07 -22.98 16.61
N THR A 52 -14.12 -22.75 15.71
CA THR A 52 -14.10 -23.38 14.39
C THR A 52 -13.97 -24.90 14.49
N ALA A 53 -13.18 -25.41 15.43
CA ALA A 53 -13.08 -26.85 15.69
C ALA A 53 -14.43 -27.43 16.16
N ILE A 54 -15.11 -26.79 17.12
CA ILE A 54 -16.43 -27.22 17.60
C ILE A 54 -17.45 -27.22 16.45
N VAL A 55 -17.53 -26.13 15.68
CA VAL A 55 -18.47 -26.03 14.54
C VAL A 55 -18.18 -27.09 13.49
N GLY A 56 -16.91 -27.31 13.16
CA GLY A 56 -16.49 -28.35 12.23
C GLY A 56 -16.81 -29.76 12.72
N SER A 57 -16.63 -30.04 14.02
CA SER A 57 -17.03 -31.32 14.62
C SER A 57 -18.54 -31.55 14.54
N ILE A 58 -19.35 -30.52 14.84
CA ILE A 58 -20.81 -30.61 14.75
C ILE A 58 -21.27 -30.84 13.30
N ALA A 59 -20.69 -30.10 12.35
CA ALA A 59 -21.00 -30.25 10.94
C ALA A 59 -20.61 -31.64 10.41
N LEU A 60 -19.44 -32.14 10.80
CA LEU A 60 -18.98 -33.49 10.45
C LEU A 60 -19.92 -34.57 11.02
N LEU A 61 -20.28 -34.48 12.30
CA LEU A 61 -21.22 -35.42 12.92
C LEU A 61 -22.60 -35.39 12.24
N SER A 62 -23.05 -34.21 11.83
CA SER A 62 -24.31 -34.03 11.11
C SER A 62 -24.26 -34.67 9.73
N VAL A 63 -23.15 -34.52 8.99
CA VAL A 63 -22.94 -35.20 7.70
C VAL A 63 -22.92 -36.72 7.88
N ILE A 64 -22.24 -37.23 8.91
CA ILE A 64 -22.19 -38.67 9.22
C ILE A 64 -23.59 -39.21 9.53
N ALA A 65 -24.34 -38.54 10.41
CA ALA A 65 -25.70 -38.94 10.78
C ALA A 65 -26.65 -38.95 9.57
N LEU A 66 -26.60 -37.90 8.74
CA LEU A 66 -27.41 -37.81 7.52
C LEU A 66 -27.03 -38.91 6.51
N THR A 67 -25.74 -39.24 6.40
CA THR A 67 -25.26 -40.33 5.54
C THR A 67 -25.78 -41.69 6.00
N TRP A 68 -25.89 -41.90 7.31
CA TRP A 68 -26.44 -43.13 7.86
C TRP A 68 -27.95 -43.29 7.59
N VAL A 69 -28.71 -42.19 7.60
CA VAL A 69 -30.16 -42.19 7.37
C VAL A 69 -30.53 -42.22 5.88
N LEU A 70 -29.86 -41.41 5.06
CA LEU A 70 -30.22 -41.20 3.64
C LEU A 70 -29.42 -42.08 2.67
N GLY A 71 -28.36 -42.73 3.15
CA GLY A 71 -27.47 -43.57 2.35
C GLY A 71 -26.35 -42.79 1.64
N PHE A 72 -25.21 -43.47 1.45
CA PHE A 72 -23.99 -42.86 0.91
C PHE A 72 -24.13 -42.30 -0.51
N GLN A 73 -24.84 -43.01 -1.38
CA GLN A 73 -25.04 -42.61 -2.79
C GLN A 73 -25.81 -41.28 -2.93
N VAL A 74 -26.67 -40.94 -1.97
CA VAL A 74 -27.44 -39.68 -1.97
C VAL A 74 -26.61 -38.53 -1.42
N MET A 75 -25.77 -38.79 -0.41
CA MET A 75 -24.97 -37.75 0.26
C MET A 75 -23.66 -37.42 -0.45
N PHE A 76 -23.08 -38.34 -1.21
CA PHE A 76 -21.84 -38.10 -1.93
C PHE A 76 -22.08 -37.49 -3.32
N PRO A 77 -21.37 -36.42 -3.74
CA PRO A 77 -20.41 -35.60 -2.97
C PRO A 77 -21.05 -34.38 -2.28
N PHE A 78 -22.29 -34.03 -2.62
CA PHE A 78 -22.88 -32.73 -2.32
C PHE A 78 -23.12 -32.47 -0.82
N GLY A 79 -23.44 -33.51 -0.04
CA GLY A 79 -23.67 -33.38 1.40
C GLY A 79 -22.38 -33.08 2.18
N ILE A 80 -21.25 -33.66 1.77
CA ILE A 80 -19.93 -33.35 2.34
C ILE A 80 -19.56 -31.91 2.00
N PHE A 81 -19.74 -31.51 0.73
CA PHE A 81 -19.45 -30.15 0.29
C PHE A 81 -20.32 -29.12 1.05
N ALA A 82 -21.62 -29.38 1.20
CA ALA A 82 -22.52 -28.53 1.97
C ALA A 82 -22.10 -28.40 3.44
N GLY A 83 -21.66 -29.50 4.08
CA GLY A 83 -21.14 -29.46 5.45
C GLY A 83 -19.88 -28.60 5.60
N ILE A 84 -18.95 -28.68 4.63
CA ILE A 84 -17.75 -27.82 4.60
C ILE A 84 -18.15 -26.35 4.42
N VAL A 85 -19.03 -26.05 3.46
CA VAL A 85 -19.49 -24.68 3.20
C VAL A 85 -20.18 -24.08 4.44
N LEU A 86 -21.06 -24.84 5.09
CA LEU A 86 -21.73 -24.40 6.32
C LEU A 86 -20.72 -24.13 7.45
N THR A 87 -19.69 -24.97 7.58
CA THR A 87 -18.62 -24.78 8.56
C THR A 87 -17.84 -23.49 8.30
N VAL A 88 -17.48 -23.21 7.05
CA VAL A 88 -16.77 -21.99 6.65
C VAL A 88 -17.64 -20.76 6.92
N LEU A 89 -18.90 -20.77 6.50
CA LEU A 89 -19.83 -19.65 6.72
C LEU A 89 -20.08 -19.38 8.20
N ALA A 90 -20.33 -20.43 8.99
CA ALA A 90 -20.55 -20.30 10.43
C ALA A 90 -19.29 -19.84 11.18
N SER A 91 -18.10 -20.21 10.69
CA SER A 91 -16.83 -19.82 11.28
C SER A 91 -16.37 -18.43 10.88
N ALA A 92 -16.77 -17.91 9.71
CA ALA A 92 -16.27 -16.65 9.17
C ALA A 92 -16.43 -15.48 10.15
N ALA A 93 -17.57 -15.37 10.83
CA ALA A 93 -17.80 -14.35 11.85
C ALA A 93 -16.80 -14.37 13.01
N VAL A 94 -16.33 -15.56 13.41
CA VAL A 94 -15.38 -15.72 14.51
C VAL A 94 -13.97 -15.27 14.12
N TRP A 95 -13.66 -15.29 12.82
CA TRP A 95 -12.37 -14.88 12.28
C TRP A 95 -12.29 -13.38 11.98
N ILE A 96 -13.41 -12.65 11.96
CA ILE A 96 -13.41 -11.19 11.68
C ILE A 96 -12.49 -10.42 12.62
N PRO A 97 -12.52 -10.62 13.96
CA PRO A 97 -11.61 -9.92 14.87
C PRO A 97 -10.13 -10.20 14.55
N VAL A 98 -9.78 -11.45 14.20
CA VAL A 98 -8.40 -11.82 13.82
C VAL A 98 -7.92 -11.00 12.61
N PHE A 99 -8.77 -10.83 11.60
CA PHE A 99 -8.41 -10.04 10.42
C PHE A 99 -8.36 -8.53 10.72
N SER A 100 -9.23 -8.02 11.61
CA SER A 100 -9.18 -6.61 12.04
C SER A 100 -7.89 -6.28 12.80
N MET A 101 -7.33 -7.23 13.57
CA MET A 101 -6.06 -7.04 14.28
C MET A 101 -4.89 -6.83 13.33
N LYS A 102 -4.91 -7.41 12.12
CA LYS A 102 -3.88 -7.15 11.10
C LYS A 102 -3.86 -5.65 10.76
N SER A 103 -5.04 -5.07 10.49
CA SER A 103 -5.19 -3.65 10.17
C SER A 103 -4.78 -2.75 11.33
N GLN A 104 -5.19 -3.08 12.56
CA GLN A 104 -4.83 -2.31 13.75
C GLN A 104 -3.32 -2.33 14.02
N THR A 105 -2.69 -3.51 13.87
CA THR A 105 -1.23 -3.63 14.02
C THR A 105 -0.52 -2.79 12.96
N LYS A 106 -1.05 -2.79 11.73
CA LYS A 106 -0.53 -1.95 10.64
C LYS A 106 -0.62 -0.46 10.98
N GLN A 107 -1.80 0.02 11.40
CA GLN A 107 -2.02 1.39 11.88
C GLN A 107 -1.03 1.78 12.96
N LEU A 108 -0.77 0.88 13.91
CA LEU A 108 0.12 1.14 15.03
C LEU A 108 1.60 1.22 14.61
N VAL A 109 2.08 0.21 13.88
CA VAL A 109 3.49 0.11 13.49
C VAL A 109 3.86 1.18 12.47
N VAL A 110 3.03 1.34 11.44
CA VAL A 110 3.28 2.32 10.37
C VAL A 110 2.99 3.74 10.85
N GLY A 111 1.96 3.93 11.68
CA GLY A 111 1.68 5.23 12.31
C GLY A 111 2.84 5.69 13.19
N ALA A 112 3.38 4.82 14.04
CA ALA A 112 4.54 5.12 14.87
C ALA A 112 5.79 5.45 14.03
N ALA A 113 5.99 4.74 12.91
CA ALA A 113 7.08 5.03 12.00
C ALA A 113 6.90 6.40 11.33
N CYS A 114 5.70 6.73 10.86
CA CYS A 114 5.37 8.03 10.26
C CYS A 114 5.54 9.19 11.24
N GLU A 115 5.15 9.00 12.51
CA GLU A 115 5.29 10.00 13.57
C GLU A 115 6.75 10.41 13.80
N CYS A 116 7.70 9.48 13.64
CA CYS A 116 9.14 9.78 13.72
C CYS A 116 9.58 10.85 12.70
N PHE A 117 8.85 11.00 11.59
CA PHE A 117 9.10 11.99 10.54
C PHE A 117 8.09 13.14 10.54
N GLY A 118 7.17 13.18 11.51
CA GLY A 118 6.10 14.19 11.56
C GLY A 118 5.01 13.98 10.50
N PHE A 119 4.84 12.76 9.99
CA PHE A 119 3.81 12.43 9.00
C PHE A 119 2.56 11.83 9.64
N ASN A 120 1.43 12.02 8.99
CA ASN A 120 0.17 11.38 9.31
C ASN A 120 0.01 10.10 8.49
N TYR A 121 -0.55 9.06 9.11
CA TYR A 121 -0.84 7.79 8.46
C TYR A 121 -2.30 7.36 8.68
N ASP A 122 -2.96 6.95 7.60
CA ASP A 122 -4.29 6.37 7.63
C ASP A 122 -4.31 5.05 6.85
N THR A 123 -4.50 3.95 7.57
CA THR A 123 -4.83 2.65 6.99
C THR A 123 -6.27 2.74 6.49
N MET A 124 -6.46 3.09 5.21
CA MET A 124 -7.76 3.17 4.52
C MET A 124 -8.50 1.81 4.39
N HIS A 125 -8.62 1.11 5.50
CA HIS A 125 -9.39 -0.10 5.65
C HIS A 125 -10.71 0.25 6.34
N PRO A 126 -11.81 -0.37 5.91
CA PRO A 126 -13.06 -0.25 6.64
C PRO A 126 -12.89 -0.81 8.05
N ASP A 127 -13.30 -0.04 9.07
CA ASP A 127 -13.23 -0.51 10.46
C ASP A 127 -14.24 -1.65 10.68
N LEU A 128 -13.69 -2.85 10.96
CA LEU A 128 -14.44 -4.08 11.20
C LEU A 128 -14.61 -4.39 12.70
N SER A 129 -14.11 -3.53 13.60
CA SER A 129 -14.08 -3.76 15.05
C SER A 129 -15.48 -3.96 15.67
N GLY A 130 -16.53 -3.42 15.04
CA GLY A 130 -17.92 -3.56 15.47
C GLY A 130 -18.64 -4.83 15.00
N ILE A 131 -18.01 -5.72 14.23
CA ILE A 131 -18.68 -6.90 13.66
C ILE A 131 -18.42 -8.14 14.53
N SER A 132 -19.40 -8.50 15.36
CA SER A 132 -19.35 -9.71 16.18
C SER A 132 -20.06 -10.94 15.56
N GLY A 133 -20.76 -10.78 14.43
CA GLY A 133 -21.59 -11.83 13.81
C GLY A 133 -22.10 -11.52 12.40
N PHE A 134 -22.61 -12.52 11.69
CA PHE A 134 -23.26 -12.34 10.36
C PHE A 134 -24.51 -11.44 10.42
N SER A 135 -25.20 -11.40 11.57
CA SER A 135 -26.35 -10.52 11.82
C SER A 135 -25.94 -9.06 12.01
N SER A 136 -24.80 -8.79 12.65
CA SER A 136 -24.27 -7.43 12.79
C SER A 136 -23.59 -6.95 11.50
N LEU A 137 -23.10 -7.88 10.66
CA LEU A 137 -22.51 -7.57 9.35
C LEU A 137 -23.50 -6.93 8.38
N GLY A 138 -24.75 -7.40 8.33
CA GLY A 138 -25.77 -6.81 7.46
C GLY A 138 -26.15 -5.37 7.85
N ASN A 139 -26.22 -5.09 9.15
CA ASN A 139 -26.47 -3.74 9.66
C ASN A 139 -25.25 -2.83 9.50
N TRP A 140 -24.05 -3.37 9.72
CA TRP A 140 -22.78 -2.67 9.47
C TRP A 140 -22.63 -2.31 7.99
N VAL A 141 -22.89 -3.23 7.05
CA VAL A 141 -22.85 -2.97 5.59
C VAL A 141 -23.82 -1.85 5.23
N LYS A 142 -25.04 -1.84 5.78
CA LYS A 142 -26.01 -0.77 5.55
C LYS A 142 -25.55 0.57 6.14
N SER A 143 -24.97 0.57 7.34
CA SER A 143 -24.48 1.80 7.99
C SER A 143 -23.18 2.34 7.36
N GLN A 144 -22.38 1.47 6.75
CA GLN A 144 -21.10 1.80 6.13
C GLN A 144 -21.19 1.92 4.60
N ALA A 145 -22.37 1.75 3.99
CA ALA A 145 -22.52 1.84 2.53
C ALA A 145 -22.04 3.18 1.95
N GLY A 146 -22.15 4.27 2.73
CA GLY A 146 -21.57 5.58 2.40
C GLY A 146 -20.04 5.58 2.48
N ASN A 147 -19.47 5.16 3.62
CA ASN A 147 -18.01 5.07 3.83
C ASN A 147 -17.33 4.09 2.86
N LEU A 148 -17.97 2.98 2.49
CA LEU A 148 -17.48 2.03 1.48
C LEU A 148 -17.42 2.64 0.08
N LYS A 149 -18.26 3.64 -0.20
CA LYS A 149 -18.19 4.42 -1.44
C LYS A 149 -17.02 5.41 -1.36
N GLU A 150 -16.85 6.08 -0.23
CA GLU A 150 -15.74 7.01 0.04
C GLU A 150 -14.37 6.32 -0.02
N LEU A 151 -14.24 5.09 0.51
CA LEU A 151 -13.04 4.25 0.37
C LEU A 151 -12.69 3.86 -1.08
N ASN A 152 -13.63 4.01 -2.02
CA ASN A 152 -13.39 3.81 -3.45
C ASN A 152 -13.14 5.13 -4.21
N GLU A 153 -13.32 6.28 -3.55
CA GLU A 153 -12.94 7.58 -4.09
C GLU A 153 -11.43 7.79 -3.90
N PRO A 154 -10.75 8.46 -4.85
CA PRO A 154 -9.33 8.71 -4.70
C PRO A 154 -9.08 9.64 -3.51
N PRO A 155 -8.28 9.23 -2.52
CA PRO A 155 -8.03 10.03 -1.32
C PRO A 155 -7.09 11.22 -1.59
N THR A 156 -6.42 11.22 -2.75
CA THR A 156 -5.48 12.27 -3.15
C THR A 156 -5.76 12.72 -4.59
N PRO A 157 -5.37 13.96 -4.96
CA PRO A 157 -5.44 14.44 -6.34
C PRO A 157 -4.58 13.62 -7.32
N ALA A 158 -3.60 12.87 -6.82
CA ALA A 158 -2.61 12.15 -7.63
C ALA A 158 -3.27 11.26 -8.68
N PHE A 159 -4.28 10.50 -8.27
CA PHE A 159 -4.95 9.53 -9.15
C PHE A 159 -5.61 10.20 -10.36
N GLU A 160 -6.40 11.25 -10.13
CA GLU A 160 -7.12 11.93 -11.20
C GLU A 160 -6.16 12.72 -12.10
N ARG A 161 -5.12 13.35 -11.52
CA ARG A 161 -4.04 14.00 -12.29
C ARG A 161 -3.34 13.02 -13.23
N LEU A 162 -2.88 11.87 -12.72
CA LEU A 162 -2.22 10.86 -13.56
C LEU A 162 -3.16 10.27 -14.62
N LYS A 163 -4.42 10.06 -14.27
CA LYS A 163 -5.44 9.54 -15.19
C LYS A 163 -5.75 10.50 -16.34
N ALA A 164 -5.81 11.81 -16.07
CA ALA A 164 -6.09 12.84 -17.07
C ALA A 164 -5.08 12.78 -18.25
N TYR A 165 -3.84 12.41 -17.97
CA TYR A 165 -2.76 12.32 -18.95
C TYR A 165 -2.43 10.88 -19.38
N ALA A 166 -3.33 9.93 -19.14
CA ALA A 166 -3.15 8.51 -19.47
C ALA A 166 -1.85 7.90 -18.92
N LEU A 167 -1.43 8.35 -17.73
CA LEU A 167 -0.28 7.79 -16.99
C LEU A 167 -0.68 6.58 -16.12
N LEU A 168 -1.97 6.28 -16.04
CA LEU A 168 -2.48 5.05 -15.44
C LEU A 168 -2.99 4.10 -16.53
N PRO A 169 -2.81 2.78 -16.38
CA PRO A 169 -3.37 1.80 -17.31
C PRO A 169 -4.90 1.75 -17.22
N SER A 170 -5.53 1.06 -18.18
CA SER A 170 -6.96 0.70 -18.08
C SER A 170 -7.23 -0.18 -16.86
N TYR A 171 -8.42 -0.04 -16.28
CA TYR A 171 -8.85 -0.80 -15.11
C TYR A 171 -10.38 -0.90 -15.06
N ASP A 172 -10.88 -1.95 -14.40
CA ASP A 172 -12.30 -2.11 -14.07
C ASP A 172 -12.58 -1.76 -12.61
N SER A 173 -11.61 -2.07 -11.73
CA SER A 173 -11.69 -1.74 -10.31
C SER A 173 -10.38 -1.16 -9.81
N ARG A 174 -10.50 -0.30 -8.79
CA ARG A 174 -9.40 0.35 -8.10
C ARG A 174 -9.53 0.11 -6.61
N LYS A 175 -8.41 0.10 -5.90
CA LYS A 175 -8.33 0.01 -4.45
C LYS A 175 -7.21 0.94 -3.99
N PHE A 176 -7.48 1.70 -2.93
CA PHE A 176 -6.51 2.55 -2.28
C PHE A 176 -6.24 2.00 -0.88
N GLU A 177 -4.97 1.94 -0.50
CA GLU A 177 -4.48 1.51 0.81
C GLU A 177 -3.38 2.48 1.25
N ASP A 178 -3.12 2.59 2.55
CA ASP A 178 -2.01 3.35 3.12
C ASP A 178 -1.89 4.79 2.63
N LEU A 179 -2.67 5.70 3.21
CA LEU A 179 -2.51 7.14 2.99
C LEU A 179 -1.45 7.67 3.95
N ILE A 180 -0.40 8.29 3.40
CA ILE A 180 0.58 9.08 4.16
C ILE A 180 0.45 10.53 3.71
N SER A 181 0.48 11.46 4.66
CA SER A 181 0.49 12.90 4.37
C SER A 181 1.35 13.66 5.36
N GLY A 182 1.89 14.80 4.94
CA GLY A 182 2.68 15.65 5.82
C GLY A 182 3.40 16.73 5.04
N THR A 183 4.36 17.38 5.70
CA THR A 183 5.20 18.41 5.12
C THR A 183 6.65 17.96 5.18
N ARG A 184 7.37 18.03 4.07
CA ARG A 184 8.81 17.75 4.02
C ARG A 184 9.48 18.66 3.00
N ALA A 185 10.67 19.18 3.33
CA ALA A 185 11.39 20.14 2.50
C ALA A 185 10.52 21.34 2.09
N GLU A 186 9.72 21.85 3.05
CA GLU A 186 8.79 22.98 2.89
C GLU A 186 7.66 22.75 1.87
N ALA A 187 7.47 21.50 1.42
CA ALA A 187 6.38 21.10 0.54
C ALA A 187 5.43 20.16 1.25
N ASP A 188 4.13 20.42 1.10
CA ASP A 188 3.10 19.49 1.50
C ASP A 188 3.07 18.32 0.51
N PHE A 189 2.85 17.11 1.02
CA PHE A 189 2.74 15.93 0.18
C PHE A 189 1.66 14.98 0.68
N THR A 190 1.15 14.21 -0.27
CA THR A 190 0.35 13.03 -0.01
C THR A 190 0.89 11.86 -0.82
N MET A 191 0.83 10.67 -0.23
CA MET A 191 1.18 9.41 -0.87
C MET A 191 0.12 8.38 -0.57
N VAL A 192 -0.27 7.58 -1.56
CA VAL A 192 -1.22 6.49 -1.39
C VAL A 192 -0.79 5.23 -2.15
N GLU A 193 -0.91 4.05 -1.54
CA GLU A 193 -0.81 2.78 -2.27
C GLU A 193 -2.08 2.57 -3.11
N CYS A 194 -1.90 2.31 -4.40
CA CYS A 194 -2.99 2.12 -5.34
C CYS A 194 -2.83 0.80 -6.09
N LYS A 195 -3.94 0.05 -6.19
CA LYS A 195 -4.04 -1.18 -6.96
C LYS A 195 -5.16 -1.11 -7.97
N LEU A 196 -4.83 -1.34 -9.23
CA LEU A 196 -5.77 -1.35 -10.35
C LEU A 196 -5.86 -2.75 -10.94
N THR A 197 -7.08 -3.24 -11.13
CA THR A 197 -7.33 -4.58 -11.69
C THR A 197 -8.36 -4.54 -12.82
N GLU A 198 -8.22 -5.47 -13.76
CA GLU A 198 -9.08 -5.61 -14.94
C GLU A 198 -9.52 -7.07 -15.06
N GLN A 199 -10.76 -7.29 -15.46
CA GLN A 199 -11.34 -8.59 -15.75
C GLN A 199 -11.03 -8.96 -17.19
N GLN A 200 -10.32 -10.07 -17.37
CA GLN A 200 -9.93 -10.56 -18.69
C GLN A 200 -10.54 -11.94 -18.96
N GLY A 201 -10.84 -12.21 -20.23
CA GLY A 201 -11.46 -13.46 -20.68
C GLY A 201 -12.98 -13.47 -20.62
N SER A 202 -13.58 -14.59 -21.01
CA SER A 202 -15.04 -14.78 -21.05
C SER A 202 -15.44 -16.14 -20.46
N GLY A 203 -16.68 -16.21 -19.95
CA GLY A 203 -17.24 -17.44 -19.37
C GLY A 203 -16.38 -18.02 -18.25
N LYS A 204 -16.00 -19.30 -18.38
CA LYS A 204 -15.19 -20.03 -17.40
C LYS A 204 -13.73 -19.59 -17.34
N ASN A 205 -13.25 -18.82 -18.32
CA ASN A 205 -11.87 -18.32 -18.37
C ASN A 205 -11.75 -16.87 -17.90
N ARG A 206 -12.78 -16.33 -17.23
CA ARG A 206 -12.73 -15.00 -16.63
C ARG A 206 -11.74 -15.00 -15.46
N ARG A 207 -10.77 -14.09 -15.50
CA ARG A 207 -9.80 -13.89 -14.41
C ARG A 207 -9.58 -12.41 -14.15
N THR A 208 -9.29 -12.07 -12.91
CA THR A 208 -8.88 -10.73 -12.51
C THR A 208 -7.36 -10.61 -12.64
N VAL A 209 -6.89 -9.59 -13.35
CA VAL A 209 -5.47 -9.33 -13.59
C VAL A 209 -5.10 -7.97 -13.00
N THR A 210 -4.01 -7.90 -12.23
CA THR A 210 -3.44 -6.64 -11.76
C THR A 210 -2.78 -5.90 -12.91
N LYS A 211 -3.23 -4.67 -13.17
CA LYS A 211 -2.74 -3.80 -14.24
C LYS A 211 -1.75 -2.77 -13.72
N PHE A 212 -1.94 -2.33 -12.48
CA PHE A 212 -1.04 -1.45 -11.74
C PHE A 212 -1.08 -1.84 -10.27
N GLN A 213 0.09 -1.81 -9.63
CA GLN A 213 0.22 -1.81 -8.19
C GLN A 213 1.43 -0.97 -7.84
N GLY A 214 1.27 -0.06 -6.88
CA GLY A 214 2.36 0.81 -6.43
C GLY A 214 1.88 2.08 -5.77
N LEU A 215 2.78 3.05 -5.66
CA LEU A 215 2.59 4.28 -4.91
C LEU A 215 2.24 5.44 -5.84
N LEU A 216 1.28 6.26 -5.42
CA LEU A 216 0.94 7.53 -6.07
C LEU A 216 1.31 8.67 -5.13
N PHE A 217 2.22 9.54 -5.57
CA PHE A 217 2.65 10.74 -4.86
C PHE A 217 2.02 11.97 -5.48
N ASN A 218 1.62 12.92 -4.64
CA ASN A 218 1.30 14.30 -5.02
C ASN A 218 2.02 15.23 -4.06
N ILE A 219 2.97 15.99 -4.58
CA ILE A 219 3.80 16.95 -3.83
C ILE A 219 3.51 18.35 -4.33
N ASP A 220 3.29 19.27 -3.41
CA ASP A 220 3.09 20.69 -3.70
C ASP A 220 4.45 21.33 -3.91
N TYR A 221 4.82 21.49 -5.19
CA TYR A 221 6.13 21.96 -5.58
C TYR A 221 6.28 23.45 -5.21
N PRO A 222 7.34 23.85 -4.50
CA PRO A 222 7.47 25.23 -4.01
C PRO A 222 7.52 26.29 -5.11
N GLU A 223 8.07 25.93 -6.28
CA GLU A 223 8.13 26.81 -7.44
C GLU A 223 6.93 26.56 -8.37
N PRO A 224 6.23 27.61 -8.83
CA PRO A 224 5.13 27.44 -9.76
C PRO A 224 5.66 26.97 -11.12
N PHE A 225 4.96 26.02 -11.73
CA PHE A 225 5.23 25.60 -13.11
C PHE A 225 4.52 26.53 -14.09
N LEU A 226 5.25 27.04 -15.07
CA LEU A 226 4.73 27.86 -16.17
C LEU A 226 4.23 26.98 -17.33
N GLY A 227 4.81 25.80 -17.48
CA GLY A 227 4.43 24.79 -18.44
C GLY A 227 3.94 23.50 -17.78
N ARG A 228 3.57 22.56 -18.64
CA ARG A 228 3.25 21.19 -18.27
C ARG A 228 4.38 20.30 -18.74
N THR A 229 4.93 19.47 -17.86
CA THR A 229 5.94 18.46 -18.22
C THR A 229 5.46 17.09 -17.80
N ILE A 230 5.56 16.11 -18.68
CA ILE A 230 5.21 14.72 -18.44
C ILE A 230 6.45 13.85 -18.67
N ILE A 231 6.71 12.94 -17.73
CA ILE A 231 7.81 11.97 -17.78
C ILE A 231 7.29 10.56 -17.58
N ALA A 232 7.89 9.59 -18.26
CA ALA A 232 7.65 8.17 -18.05
C ALA A 232 8.84 7.38 -18.50
N ARG A 233 9.05 6.26 -17.82
CA ARG A 233 10.05 5.28 -18.19
C ARG A 233 9.58 4.43 -19.37
N ASP A 234 10.47 4.25 -20.34
CA ASP A 234 10.23 3.48 -21.57
C ASP A 234 9.01 3.98 -22.38
N LYS A 235 8.72 3.31 -23.51
CA LYS A 235 7.70 3.54 -24.54
C LYS A 235 6.24 3.47 -24.06
N TRP A 236 5.95 3.89 -22.83
CA TRP A 236 4.60 4.01 -22.25
C TRP A 236 3.63 4.65 -23.25
N TRP A 237 4.10 5.65 -24.01
CA TRP A 237 3.32 6.42 -24.97
C TRP A 237 3.28 5.87 -26.39
N LYS A 238 3.32 4.55 -26.61
CA LYS A 238 3.01 3.97 -27.94
C LYS A 238 1.58 4.23 -28.45
N ARG A 239 0.81 5.14 -27.83
CA ARG A 239 -0.53 5.57 -28.24
C ARG A 239 -0.79 7.00 -27.76
N GLY A 240 -0.91 7.95 -28.70
CA GLY A 240 -1.21 9.35 -28.46
C GLY A 240 -2.60 9.58 -27.85
N LYS A 241 -2.68 9.54 -26.52
CA LYS A 241 -3.81 10.09 -25.76
C LYS A 241 -3.23 10.87 -24.58
N GLY A 242 -3.39 12.20 -24.60
CA GLY A 242 -3.00 13.10 -23.50
C GLY A 242 -1.87 14.10 -23.80
N ALA A 243 -1.37 14.18 -25.03
CA ALA A 243 -0.18 14.96 -25.37
C ALA A 243 -0.29 15.75 -26.69
N SER A 244 -1.50 16.11 -27.14
CA SER A 244 -1.67 16.78 -28.44
C SER A 244 -1.02 18.16 -28.53
N ASP A 245 -0.87 18.82 -27.38
CA ASP A 245 -0.22 20.13 -27.19
C ASP A 245 1.24 20.01 -26.70
N LEU A 246 1.72 18.80 -26.39
CA LEU A 246 3.05 18.59 -25.82
C LEU A 246 4.07 18.20 -26.89
N GLN A 247 5.25 18.80 -26.81
CA GLN A 247 6.37 18.48 -27.67
C GLN A 247 7.34 17.57 -26.94
N ARG A 248 7.99 16.65 -27.67
CA ARG A 248 9.08 15.85 -27.10
C ARG A 248 10.22 16.78 -26.68
N VAL A 249 10.76 16.56 -25.49
CA VAL A 249 11.91 17.29 -24.96
C VAL A 249 13.15 16.42 -25.17
N ASP A 250 14.17 16.97 -25.83
CA ASP A 250 15.47 16.29 -25.96
C ASP A 250 16.30 16.51 -24.68
N LEU A 251 16.68 15.42 -24.02
CA LEU A 251 17.52 15.34 -22.85
C LEU A 251 19.01 15.39 -23.23
N VAL A 252 19.85 15.71 -22.25
CA VAL A 252 21.27 16.01 -22.47
C VAL A 252 22.14 14.81 -22.79
N SER A 253 21.67 13.58 -22.51
CA SER A 253 22.43 12.35 -22.73
C SER A 253 21.55 11.27 -23.36
N LYS A 254 22.19 10.41 -24.14
CA LYS A 254 21.50 9.30 -24.81
C LYS A 254 20.98 8.28 -23.80
N GLU A 255 21.71 8.05 -22.71
CA GLU A 255 21.34 7.14 -21.64
C GLU A 255 20.02 7.57 -20.98
N LEU A 256 19.83 8.87 -20.79
CA LEU A 256 18.60 9.44 -20.23
C LEU A 256 17.44 9.41 -21.23
N GLU A 257 17.70 9.69 -22.51
CA GLU A 257 16.72 9.54 -23.62
C GLU A 257 16.24 8.09 -23.80
N ASP A 258 17.14 7.12 -23.62
CA ASP A 258 16.82 5.70 -23.71
C ASP A 258 16.03 5.24 -22.47
N ALA A 259 16.26 5.85 -21.31
CA ALA A 259 15.58 5.52 -20.05
C ALA A 259 14.19 6.17 -19.95
N PHE A 260 14.06 7.43 -20.33
CA PHE A 260 12.86 8.24 -20.17
C PHE A 260 12.40 8.83 -21.49
N THR A 261 11.09 8.91 -21.67
CA THR A 261 10.51 9.82 -22.65
C THR A 261 9.91 11.00 -21.90
N VAL A 262 10.12 12.20 -22.42
CA VAL A 262 9.68 13.45 -21.80
C VAL A 262 8.92 14.28 -22.83
N HIS A 263 7.77 14.80 -22.43
CA HIS A 263 6.92 15.66 -23.23
C HIS A 263 6.59 16.92 -22.45
N SER A 264 6.67 18.10 -23.06
CA SER A 264 6.36 19.35 -22.38
C SER A 264 5.81 20.43 -23.29
N THR A 265 5.09 21.40 -22.73
CA THR A 265 4.75 22.67 -23.39
C THR A 265 5.92 23.67 -23.36
N ASP A 266 6.87 23.51 -22.45
CA ASP A 266 8.07 24.37 -22.32
C ASP A 266 9.32 23.48 -22.17
N GLN A 267 10.15 23.45 -23.21
CA GLN A 267 11.35 22.60 -23.19
C GLN A 267 12.47 23.15 -22.28
N VAL A 268 12.48 24.44 -21.97
CA VAL A 268 13.52 25.04 -21.12
C VAL A 268 13.20 24.75 -19.65
N GLU A 269 11.94 24.94 -19.27
CA GLU A 269 11.46 24.56 -17.93
C GLU A 269 11.62 23.06 -17.70
N ALA A 270 11.21 22.21 -18.65
CA ALA A 270 11.33 20.76 -18.51
C ALA A 270 12.77 20.28 -18.23
N ARG A 271 13.77 20.86 -18.88
CA ARG A 271 15.19 20.53 -18.64
C ARG A 271 15.72 21.05 -17.30
N THR A 272 15.12 22.13 -16.79
CA THR A 272 15.42 22.67 -15.46
C THR A 272 14.79 21.80 -14.37
N LEU A 273 13.58 21.30 -14.59
CA LEU A 273 12.92 20.34 -13.71
C LEU A 273 13.63 19.00 -13.69
N LEU A 274 13.96 18.48 -14.88
CA LEU A 274 14.55 17.17 -15.09
C LEU A 274 16.05 17.28 -15.39
N THR A 275 16.80 17.86 -14.46
CA THR A 275 18.26 17.85 -14.56
C THR A 275 18.80 16.41 -14.51
N PRO A 276 20.01 16.15 -15.05
CA PRO A 276 20.59 14.80 -15.06
C PRO A 276 20.64 14.16 -13.67
N ASP A 277 21.03 14.93 -12.66
CA ASP A 277 21.12 14.46 -11.29
C ASP A 277 19.73 14.07 -10.72
N ARG A 278 18.68 14.86 -10.98
CA ARG A 278 17.30 14.49 -10.59
C ARG A 278 16.80 13.23 -11.31
N MET A 279 17.13 13.06 -12.58
CA MET A 279 16.75 11.85 -13.32
C MET A 279 17.54 10.61 -12.88
N GLU A 280 18.81 10.76 -12.49
CA GLU A 280 19.58 9.68 -11.87
C GLU A 280 18.97 9.26 -10.52
N ARG A 281 18.54 10.23 -9.71
CA ARG A 281 17.81 9.97 -8.44
C ARG A 281 16.53 9.18 -8.70
N LEU A 282 15.76 9.55 -9.74
CA LEU A 282 14.57 8.81 -10.16
C LEU A 282 14.86 7.34 -10.46
N ILE A 283 15.93 7.07 -11.20
CA ILE A 283 16.36 5.70 -11.53
C ILE A 283 16.79 4.95 -10.26
N ALA A 284 17.50 5.61 -9.35
CA ALA A 284 17.95 5.01 -8.10
C ALA A 284 16.76 4.64 -7.20
N LEU A 285 15.79 5.54 -7.03
CA LEU A 285 14.59 5.31 -6.24
C LEU A 285 13.77 4.16 -6.81
N GLU A 286 13.55 4.15 -8.11
CA GLU A 286 12.81 3.09 -8.77
C GLU A 286 13.46 1.70 -8.58
N ARG A 287 14.80 1.62 -8.57
CA ARG A 287 15.51 0.36 -8.26
C ARG A 287 15.20 -0.13 -6.85
N HIS A 288 15.04 0.77 -5.88
CA HIS A 288 14.69 0.42 -4.50
C HIS A 288 13.25 -0.11 -4.40
N PHE A 289 12.33 0.45 -5.16
CA PHE A 289 10.93 0.00 -5.20
C PHE A 289 10.68 -1.23 -6.08
N GLN A 290 11.73 -1.82 -6.68
CA GLN A 290 11.71 -3.08 -7.44
C GLN A 290 10.70 -3.17 -8.61
N GLY A 291 10.00 -2.08 -8.97
CA GLY A 291 8.81 -2.16 -9.84
C GLY A 291 8.90 -1.46 -11.20
N GLY A 292 10.05 -0.85 -11.54
CA GLY A 292 10.46 -0.69 -12.94
C GLY A 292 9.61 0.20 -13.87
N LYS A 293 8.58 0.92 -13.37
CA LYS A 293 7.75 1.81 -14.21
C LYS A 293 7.34 3.12 -13.52
N LEU A 294 8.30 4.02 -13.38
CA LEU A 294 8.02 5.39 -12.97
C LEU A 294 7.33 6.21 -14.07
N ARG A 295 6.30 6.96 -13.70
CA ARG A 295 5.58 7.95 -14.51
C ARG A 295 5.30 9.17 -13.66
N GLY A 296 5.23 10.35 -14.26
CA GLY A 296 4.87 11.55 -13.54
C GLY A 296 4.48 12.72 -14.41
N ILE A 297 3.91 13.71 -13.76
CA ILE A 297 3.51 14.99 -14.32
C ILE A 297 3.90 16.11 -13.36
N PHE A 298 4.39 17.21 -13.94
CA PHE A 298 4.64 18.48 -13.31
C PHE A 298 3.68 19.48 -13.96
N GLU A 299 2.72 19.96 -13.17
CA GLU A 299 1.69 20.91 -13.64
C GLU A 299 1.04 21.62 -12.44
N ASP A 300 0.68 22.90 -12.61
CA ASP A 300 -0.08 23.70 -11.64
C ASP A 300 0.57 23.74 -10.24
N GLY A 301 1.90 23.77 -10.18
CA GLY A 301 2.63 23.73 -8.90
C GLY A 301 2.56 22.38 -8.18
N HIS A 302 2.16 21.29 -8.84
CA HIS A 302 2.15 19.95 -8.26
C HIS A 302 3.03 18.98 -9.05
N MET A 303 3.91 18.28 -8.33
CA MET A 303 4.62 17.13 -8.85
C MET A 303 3.86 15.87 -8.47
N THR A 304 3.31 15.19 -9.46
CA THR A 304 2.56 13.94 -9.27
C THR A 304 3.30 12.77 -9.90
N ILE A 305 3.57 11.71 -9.13
CA ILE A 305 4.35 10.55 -9.57
C ILE A 305 3.59 9.26 -9.29
N ALA A 306 3.57 8.35 -10.27
CA ALA A 306 3.20 6.96 -10.10
C ALA A 306 4.45 6.09 -10.16
N LEU A 307 4.67 5.29 -9.12
CA LEU A 307 5.76 4.35 -9.04
C LEU A 307 5.21 2.95 -8.82
N GLU A 308 5.41 2.06 -9.80
CA GLU A 308 5.07 0.65 -9.60
C GLU A 308 5.98 0.04 -8.52
N ALA A 309 5.38 -0.69 -7.59
CA ALA A 309 6.04 -1.39 -6.51
C ALA A 309 5.18 -2.59 -6.08
N GLY A 310 5.80 -3.58 -5.41
CA GLY A 310 5.03 -4.61 -4.70
C GLY A 310 4.29 -4.03 -3.49
N ASN A 311 3.60 -4.87 -2.72
CA ASN A 311 3.00 -4.44 -1.44
C ASN A 311 4.06 -3.73 -0.57
N GLN A 312 3.77 -2.52 -0.12
CA GLN A 312 4.59 -1.77 0.82
C GLN A 312 3.89 -1.71 2.19
N PHE A 313 4.60 -1.31 3.23
CA PHE A 313 4.06 -1.05 4.57
C PHE A 313 3.42 -2.27 5.26
N GLU A 314 3.86 -3.49 4.92
CA GLU A 314 3.30 -4.71 5.50
C GLU A 314 3.76 -4.94 6.95
N ALA A 315 2.84 -4.83 7.91
CA ALA A 315 3.09 -5.15 9.33
C ALA A 315 3.23 -6.66 9.63
N GLY A 316 3.54 -7.48 8.63
CA GLY A 316 3.74 -8.92 8.74
C GLY A 316 2.46 -9.75 8.96
N SER A 317 2.64 -10.98 9.40
CA SER A 317 1.55 -11.94 9.61
C SER A 317 0.98 -11.88 11.02
N ILE A 318 -0.35 -11.87 11.14
CA ILE A 318 -1.07 -11.97 12.42
C ILE A 318 -0.88 -13.33 13.12
N PHE A 319 -0.30 -14.32 12.43
CA PHE A 319 -0.02 -15.63 13.02
C PHE A 319 1.36 -15.71 13.68
N LYS A 320 2.22 -14.72 13.45
CA LYS A 320 3.52 -14.56 14.12
C LYS A 320 3.38 -13.60 15.31
N PRO A 321 4.34 -13.58 16.26
CA PRO A 321 4.36 -12.58 17.32
C PRO A 321 4.28 -11.15 16.75
N LEU A 322 3.52 -10.27 17.41
CA LEU A 322 3.41 -8.86 17.01
C LEU A 322 4.61 -8.03 17.44
N VAL A 323 5.21 -8.36 18.58
CA VAL A 323 6.42 -7.71 19.09
C VAL A 323 7.62 -8.19 18.28
N ASP A 324 7.90 -7.48 17.19
CA ASP A 324 8.90 -7.85 16.20
C ASP A 324 9.61 -6.58 15.68
N PRO A 325 10.81 -6.26 16.21
CA PRO A 325 11.59 -5.07 15.82
C PRO A 325 11.81 -4.95 14.33
N ASP A 326 12.08 -6.08 13.67
CA ASP A 326 12.45 -6.12 12.26
C ASP A 326 11.32 -5.53 11.39
N ARG A 327 10.07 -5.66 11.82
CA ARG A 327 8.92 -5.07 11.10
C ARG A 327 8.93 -3.55 11.18
N PHE A 328 9.14 -3.00 12.38
CA PHE A 328 9.20 -1.56 12.56
C PHE A 328 10.38 -0.96 11.80
N ILE A 329 11.52 -1.63 11.86
CA ILE A 329 12.73 -1.31 11.11
C ILE A 329 12.48 -1.30 9.59
N GLN A 330 11.82 -2.34 9.07
CA GLN A 330 11.48 -2.42 7.66
C GLN A 330 10.56 -1.25 7.27
N THR A 331 9.54 -0.96 8.09
CA THR A 331 8.66 0.18 7.87
C THR A 331 9.41 1.52 7.90
N LEU A 332 10.32 1.74 8.85
CA LEU A 332 11.17 2.94 8.88
C LEU A 332 12.00 3.06 7.60
N THR A 333 12.52 1.95 7.08
CA THR A 333 13.28 1.93 5.82
C THR A 333 12.38 2.33 4.65
N GLU A 334 11.16 1.80 4.58
CA GLU A 334 10.17 2.14 3.55
C GLU A 334 9.75 3.63 3.62
N ILE A 335 9.54 4.18 4.82
CA ILE A 335 9.28 5.62 5.02
C ILE A 335 10.51 6.47 4.68
N GLY A 336 11.71 5.97 4.97
CA GLY A 336 12.96 6.59 4.55
C GLY A 336 13.04 6.73 3.02
N LEU A 337 12.61 5.72 2.26
CA LEU A 337 12.56 5.81 0.79
C LEU A 337 11.52 6.83 0.30
N VAL A 338 10.41 7.02 1.01
CA VAL A 338 9.44 8.10 0.73
C VAL A 338 10.10 9.47 0.92
N CYS A 339 10.85 9.63 2.01
CA CYS A 339 11.61 10.84 2.28
C CYS A 339 12.66 11.11 1.20
N ASP A 340 13.43 10.09 0.83
CA ASP A 340 14.45 10.17 -0.22
C ASP A 340 13.83 10.54 -1.58
N MET A 341 12.59 10.11 -1.85
CA MET A 341 11.86 10.52 -3.06
C MET A 341 11.52 12.01 -3.04
N ILE A 342 10.94 12.50 -1.94
CA ILE A 342 10.55 13.91 -1.80
C ILE A 342 11.80 14.81 -1.89
N ASP A 343 12.82 14.50 -1.09
CA ASP A 343 14.06 15.27 -1.03
C ASP A 343 14.79 15.24 -2.37
N GLY A 344 14.79 14.08 -3.04
CA GLY A 344 15.43 13.90 -4.35
C GLY A 344 14.97 14.90 -5.41
N PHE A 345 13.78 15.47 -5.29
CA PHE A 345 13.25 16.47 -6.20
C PHE A 345 13.30 17.91 -5.67
N LEU A 346 13.14 18.07 -4.36
CA LEU A 346 13.00 19.37 -3.73
C LEU A 346 14.33 19.95 -3.24
N THR A 347 15.27 19.10 -2.84
CA THR A 347 16.57 19.55 -2.31
C THR A 347 17.67 19.40 -3.36
N ARG A 348 18.61 20.36 -3.37
CA ARG A 348 19.83 20.24 -4.19
C ARG A 348 20.81 19.24 -3.59
N GLU A 349 20.81 19.08 -2.27
CA GLU A 349 21.71 18.17 -1.55
C GLU A 349 21.19 16.74 -1.56
N TRP A 350 21.71 15.92 -2.48
CA TRP A 350 21.55 14.47 -2.41
C TRP A 350 22.78 13.83 -1.81
N TYR A 351 22.59 13.07 -0.73
CA TYR A 351 23.61 12.22 -0.16
C TYR A 351 23.50 10.83 -0.80
N LYS A 352 24.33 10.57 -1.82
CA LYS A 352 24.50 9.25 -2.46
C LYS A 352 24.71 8.11 -1.47
N ASP A 353 25.23 8.41 -0.27
CA ASP A 353 25.63 7.46 0.76
C ASP A 353 24.51 7.07 1.75
N ARG A 354 23.30 7.62 1.63
CA ARG A 354 22.15 7.30 2.53
C ARG A 354 21.27 6.15 2.06
N ILE A 355 21.45 5.74 0.80
CA ILE A 355 20.78 4.63 0.15
C ILE A 355 21.66 3.40 0.28
#